data_AF-K4QSB2-F1
#
_entry.id   AF-K4QSB2-F1
#
_cell.length_a   1.000
_cell.length_b   1.000
_cell.length_c   1.000
_cell.angle_alpha   90.00
_cell.angle_beta   90.00
_cell.angle_gamma   90.00
#
_symmetry.space_group_name_H-M   'P 1'
#
loop_
_entity.id
_entity.type
_entity.pdbx_description
1 polymer ?
#
loop_
_entity_poly.entity_id
_entity_poly.type
_entity_poly.pdbx_seq_one_letter_code
_entity_poly.pdbx_strand_id
1 'polypeptide(L)'
;KHGWGNLPFVYDKVRVAEDGDQAAKCDQFLSIFEHEVGSQFITDTIGSALSQLNLKSTPINTKGYESLLQLTHNTVSDSFDLYYGLFMYNINATQQLDNLEM
;
A
#
# COMPACT_ATOMS: atom_id res chain seq x y z
N LYS A 1 -7.57 -6.92 17.21
CA LYS A 1 -6.65 -7.40 18.29
C LYS A 1 -5.84 -8.64 17.88
N HIS A 2 -5.60 -8.87 16.58
CA HIS A 2 -4.79 -9.99 16.06
C HIS A 2 -3.66 -9.45 15.19
N GLY A 3 -2.80 -8.62 15.79
CA GLY A 3 -1.63 -8.05 15.12
C GLY A 3 -0.36 -8.78 15.53
N TRP A 4 0.63 -8.79 14.65
CA TRP A 4 1.93 -9.45 14.81
C TRP A 4 2.87 -8.77 15.81
N GLY A 5 2.42 -7.71 16.51
CA GLY A 5 3.27 -6.78 17.26
C GLY A 5 4.08 -7.34 18.44
N ASN A 6 3.85 -8.59 18.86
CA ASN A 6 4.60 -9.25 19.94
C ASN A 6 5.25 -10.58 19.50
N LEU A 7 5.25 -10.87 18.20
CA LEU A 7 5.94 -12.05 17.67
C LEU A 7 7.32 -11.63 17.17
N PRO A 8 8.38 -12.41 17.46
CA PRO A 8 9.67 -12.17 16.84
C PRO A 8 9.52 -12.26 15.32
N PHE A 9 9.89 -11.19 14.62
CA PHE A 9 9.92 -11.18 13.16
C PHE A 9 11.11 -12.03 12.72
N VAL A 10 10.84 -13.28 12.31
CA VAL A 10 11.85 -14.23 11.85
C VAL A 10 11.74 -14.36 10.34
N TYR A 11 12.83 -14.08 9.63
CA TYR A 11 12.95 -14.32 8.20
C TYR A 11 14.30 -15.00 7.93
N ASP A 12 14.31 -15.93 6.99
CA ASP A 12 15.54 -16.55 6.50
C ASP A 12 15.87 -16.01 5.11
N LYS A 13 17.15 -15.70 4.90
CA LYS A 13 17.65 -15.40 3.56
C LYS A 13 17.71 -16.70 2.76
N VAL A 14 16.75 -16.88 1.85
CA VAL A 14 16.76 -18.00 0.92
C VAL A 14 17.57 -17.60 -0.32
N ARG A 15 18.53 -18.43 -0.72
CA ARG A 15 19.23 -18.27 -2.01
C ARG A 15 18.37 -18.92 -3.09
N VAL A 16 18.04 -18.16 -4.11
CA VAL A 16 17.35 -18.64 -5.32
C VAL A 16 18.39 -18.70 -6.42
N ALA A 17 18.49 -19.85 -7.11
CA ALA A 17 19.36 -19.96 -8.28
C ALA A 17 18.76 -19.16 -9.44
N GLU A 18 19.52 -18.23 -10.02
CA GLU A 18 19.05 -17.26 -11.03
C GLU A 18 18.39 -17.93 -12.25
N ASP A 19 18.90 -19.09 -12.69
CA ASP A 19 18.41 -19.80 -13.89
C ASP A 19 17.67 -21.12 -13.58
N GLY A 20 17.17 -21.29 -12.34
CA GLY A 20 16.47 -22.52 -11.92
C GLY A 20 14.95 -22.41 -11.95
N ASP A 21 14.27 -23.55 -11.95
CA ASP A 21 12.80 -23.65 -11.75
C ASP A 21 12.31 -22.91 -10.49
N GLN A 22 13.20 -22.69 -9.52
CA GLN A 22 12.93 -21.96 -8.29
C GLN A 22 12.76 -20.45 -8.53
N ALA A 23 13.53 -19.84 -9.43
CA ALA A 23 13.40 -18.42 -9.77
C ALA A 23 12.04 -18.13 -10.39
N ALA A 24 11.64 -18.91 -11.40
CA ALA A 24 10.34 -18.77 -12.04
C ALA A 24 9.16 -18.91 -11.07
N LYS A 25 9.24 -19.83 -10.09
CA LYS A 25 8.22 -19.99 -9.05
C LYS A 25 8.21 -18.82 -8.06
N CYS A 26 9.39 -18.31 -7.69
CA CYS A 26 9.51 -17.12 -6.86
C CYS A 26 8.92 -15.90 -7.56
N ASP A 27 9.22 -15.67 -8.83
CA ASP A 27 8.68 -14.54 -9.60
C ASP A 27 7.16 -14.66 -9.74
N GLN A 28 6.65 -15.85 -10.05
CA GLN A 28 5.20 -16.08 -10.10
C GLN A 28 4.53 -15.77 -8.75
N PHE A 29 5.12 -16.20 -7.64
CA PHE A 29 4.61 -15.89 -6.30
C PHE A 29 4.67 -14.37 -6.01
N LEU A 30 5.79 -13.71 -6.32
CA LEU A 30 5.99 -12.29 -6.06
C LEU A 30 5.08 -11.40 -6.92
N SER A 31 4.77 -11.81 -8.16
CA SER A 31 3.85 -11.06 -9.04
C SER A 31 2.43 -10.93 -8.47
N ILE A 32 2.00 -11.84 -7.60
CA ILE A 32 0.71 -11.71 -6.89
C ILE A 32 0.74 -10.48 -5.99
N PHE A 33 1.85 -10.28 -5.27
CA PHE A 33 2.02 -9.15 -4.37
C PHE A 33 2.27 -7.85 -5.12
N GLU A 34 2.89 -7.88 -6.29
CA GLU A 34 3.13 -6.66 -7.09
C GLU A 34 1.82 -5.93 -7.43
N HIS A 35 0.78 -6.68 -7.81
CA HIS A 35 -0.53 -6.11 -8.09
C HIS A 35 -1.22 -5.56 -6.82
N GLU A 36 -1.16 -6.32 -5.71
CA GLU A 36 -1.75 -5.88 -4.44
C GLU A 36 -1.06 -4.62 -3.90
N VAL A 37 0.28 -4.59 -3.93
CA VAL A 37 1.12 -3.46 -3.52
C VAL A 37 0.80 -2.21 -4.32
N GLY A 38 0.61 -2.32 -5.65
CA GLY A 38 0.24 -1.18 -6.48
C GLY A 38 -1.09 -0.57 -6.08
N SER A 39 -2.13 -1.39 -5.92
CA SER A 39 -3.46 -0.90 -5.51
C SER A 39 -3.48 -0.30 -4.10
N GLN A 40 -2.70 -0.87 -3.17
CA GLN A 40 -2.54 -0.35 -1.82
C GLN A 40 -1.78 0.99 -1.83
N PHE A 41 -0.71 1.10 -2.61
CA PHE A 41 0.07 2.33 -2.73
C PHE A 41 -0.78 3.50 -3.23
N ILE A 42 -1.63 3.29 -4.24
CA ILE A 42 -2.58 4.31 -4.72
C ILE A 42 -3.56 4.70 -3.62
N THR A 43 -4.12 3.73 -2.91
CA THR A 43 -5.07 3.93 -1.81
C THR A 43 -4.45 4.78 -0.70
N ASP A 44 -3.22 4.46 -0.31
CA ASP A 44 -2.48 5.18 0.73
C ASP A 44 -2.09 6.59 0.28
N THR A 45 -1.67 6.74 -0.97
CA THR A 45 -1.35 8.04 -1.56
C THR A 45 -2.57 8.97 -1.55
N ILE A 46 -3.72 8.49 -2.00
CA ILE A 46 -4.97 9.26 -2.00
C ILE A 46 -5.40 9.60 -0.57
N GLY A 47 -5.40 8.62 0.35
CA GLY A 47 -5.76 8.86 1.75
C GLY A 47 -4.85 9.90 2.41
N SER A 48 -3.55 9.85 2.14
CA SER A 48 -2.57 10.83 2.60
C SER A 48 -2.84 12.23 2.03
N ALA A 49 -3.09 12.37 0.73
CA ALA A 49 -3.44 13.65 0.10
C ALA A 49 -4.74 14.23 0.69
N LEU A 50 -5.78 13.41 0.86
CA LEU A 50 -7.06 13.83 1.46
C LEU A 50 -6.90 14.28 2.91
N SER A 51 -5.97 13.70 3.66
CA SER A 51 -5.69 14.09 5.05
C SER A 51 -5.22 15.54 5.16
N GLN A 52 -4.43 16.01 4.18
CA GLN A 52 -3.93 17.38 4.13
C GLN A 52 -5.06 18.40 3.85
N LEU A 53 -6.11 17.97 3.16
CA LEU A 53 -7.28 18.80 2.87
C LEU A 53 -8.19 19.00 4.09
N ASN A 54 -7.97 18.28 5.20
CA ASN A 54 -8.74 18.39 6.45
C ASN A 54 -10.27 18.33 6.22
N LEU A 55 -10.70 17.37 5.42
CA LEU A 55 -12.10 17.16 5.06
C LEU A 55 -12.98 16.93 6.30
N LYS A 56 -14.19 17.49 6.30
CA LYS A 56 -15.15 17.39 7.41
C LYS A 56 -16.50 16.91 6.90
N SER A 57 -17.16 16.12 7.74
CA SER A 57 -18.54 15.72 7.49
C SER A 57 -19.46 16.95 7.38
N THR A 58 -20.41 16.88 6.47
CA THR A 58 -21.43 17.91 6.25
C THR A 58 -22.84 17.28 6.33
N PRO A 59 -23.90 18.08 6.56
CA PRO A 59 -25.27 17.56 6.57
C PRO A 59 -25.76 16.97 5.24
N ILE A 60 -25.04 17.20 4.13
CA ILE A 60 -25.43 16.81 2.77
C ILE A 60 -24.43 15.86 2.12
N ASN A 61 -23.69 15.09 2.92
CA ASN A 61 -22.72 14.13 2.37
C ASN A 61 -23.39 13.16 1.39
N THR A 62 -22.70 12.88 0.29
CA THR A 62 -23.02 11.72 -0.54
C THR A 62 -22.35 10.48 0.03
N LYS A 63 -22.84 9.29 -0.33
CA LYS A 63 -22.20 8.02 0.06
C LYS A 63 -20.72 7.94 -0.36
N GLY A 64 -20.40 8.47 -1.56
CA GLY A 64 -19.02 8.51 -2.03
C GLY A 64 -18.13 9.40 -1.17
N TYR A 65 -18.64 10.57 -0.74
CA TYR A 65 -17.90 11.45 0.16
C TYR A 65 -17.71 10.82 1.55
N GLU A 66 -18.70 10.10 2.07
CA GLU A 66 -18.56 9.33 3.32
C GLU A 66 -17.45 8.27 3.21
N SER A 67 -17.35 7.57 2.08
CA SER A 67 -16.27 6.62 1.83
C SER A 67 -14.90 7.29 1.78
N LEU A 68 -14.78 8.49 1.22
CA LEU A 68 -13.51 9.26 1.22
C LEU A 68 -13.12 9.73 2.62
N LEU A 69 -14.08 10.14 3.45
CA LEU A 69 -13.83 10.48 4.86
C LEU A 69 -13.35 9.25 5.64
N GLN A 70 -13.98 8.10 5.44
CA GLN A 70 -13.57 6.83 6.06
C GLN A 70 -12.19 6.39 5.58
N LEU A 71 -11.90 6.50 4.28
CA LEU A 71 -10.59 6.21 3.71
C LEU A 71 -9.52 7.05 4.39
N THR A 72 -9.71 8.38 4.45
CA THR A 72 -8.77 9.30 5.10
C THR A 72 -8.50 8.90 6.55
N HIS A 73 -9.54 8.54 7.31
CA HIS A 73 -9.39 8.10 8.70
C HIS A 73 -8.58 6.79 8.83
N ASN A 74 -8.83 5.83 7.94
CA ASN A 74 -8.15 4.53 7.98
C ASN A 74 -6.70 4.65 7.55
N THR A 75 -6.40 5.41 6.50
CA THR A 75 -5.03 5.61 6.00
C THR A 75 -4.16 6.43 6.94
N VAL A 76 -4.71 7.42 7.63
CA VAL A 76 -3.97 8.18 8.67
C VAL A 76 -3.61 7.30 9.87
N SER A 77 -4.30 6.17 10.05
CA SER A 77 -3.97 5.19 11.08
C SER A 77 -2.81 4.27 10.69
N ASP A 78 -2.45 4.21 9.40
CA ASP A 78 -1.27 3.50 8.93
C ASP A 78 0.00 4.32 9.17
N SER A 79 1.12 3.67 9.47
CA SER A 79 2.37 4.37 9.77
C SER A 79 2.96 5.00 8.51
N PHE A 80 3.61 6.16 8.66
CA PHE A 80 4.41 6.76 7.58
C PHE A 80 5.43 5.77 7.02
N ASP A 81 5.98 4.89 7.86
CA ASP A 81 6.91 3.82 7.45
C ASP A 81 6.29 2.83 6.47
N LEU A 82 4.99 2.52 6.59
CA LEU A 82 4.29 1.63 5.65
C LEU A 82 4.16 2.31 4.28
N TYR A 83 3.67 3.54 4.25
CA TYR A 83 3.58 4.32 3.01
C TYR A 83 4.96 4.48 2.35
N TYR A 84 5.97 4.84 3.13
CA TYR A 84 7.34 4.98 2.64
C TYR A 84 7.90 3.66 2.11
N GLY A 85 7.63 2.54 2.78
CA GLY A 85 7.99 1.21 2.30
C GLY A 85 7.32 0.87 0.97
N LEU A 86 6.03 1.14 0.83
CA LEU A 86 5.30 0.96 -0.43
C LEU A 86 5.89 1.82 -1.54
N PHE A 87 6.27 3.07 -1.27
CA PHE A 87 6.91 3.93 -2.26
C PHE A 87 8.32 3.44 -2.66
N MET A 88 9.16 3.11 -1.69
CA MET A 88 10.57 2.78 -1.94
C MET A 88 10.78 1.42 -2.61
N TYR A 89 9.90 0.46 -2.35
CA TYR A 89 10.08 -0.93 -2.79
C TYR A 89 9.13 -1.37 -3.91
N ASN A 90 8.09 -0.59 -4.22
CA ASN A 90 7.28 -0.80 -5.42
C ASN A 90 7.97 -0.16 -6.62
N ILE A 91 8.51 -0.99 -7.52
CA ILE A 91 9.20 -0.53 -8.73
C ILE A 91 8.30 0.35 -9.63
N ASN A 92 6.99 0.17 -9.53
CA ASN A 92 5.99 0.91 -10.29
C ASN A 92 5.49 2.17 -9.58
N ALA A 93 5.96 2.48 -8.35
CA ALA A 93 5.44 3.58 -7.54
C ALA A 93 5.49 4.93 -8.26
N THR A 94 6.62 5.25 -8.90
CA THR A 94 6.78 6.52 -9.62
C THR A 94 5.80 6.62 -10.80
N GLN A 95 5.70 5.57 -11.62
CA GLN A 95 4.77 5.56 -12.76
C GLN A 95 3.31 5.63 -12.28
N GLN A 96 2.98 4.97 -11.17
CA GLN A 96 1.66 5.01 -10.55
C GLN A 96 1.31 6.40 -10.01
N LEU A 97 2.29 7.12 -9.47
CA LEU A 97 2.13 8.51 -9.04
C LEU A 97 1.96 9.46 -10.23
N ASP A 98 2.78 9.30 -11.29
CA ASP A 98 2.63 10.08 -12.52
C ASP A 98 1.23 9.89 -13.12
N ASN A 99 0.70 8.67 -13.10
CA ASN A 99 -0.67 8.37 -13.56
C ASN A 99 -1.78 9.01 -12.71
N LEU A 100 -1.50 9.37 -11.45
CA LEU A 100 -2.44 10.06 -10.57
C LEU A 100 -2.40 11.59 -10.75
N GLU A 101 -1.25 12.14 -11.12
CA GLU A 101 -1.07 13.59 -11.35
C GLU A 101 -1.50 14.05 -12.75
N MET A 102 -1.83 13.11 -13.65
CA MET A 102 -2.26 13.34 -15.03
C MET A 102 -3.75 13.66 -15.22
#